data_AF-A0A7C6HBG9-F1
#
_entry.id   AF-A0A7C6HBG9-F1
#
_cell.length_a   1.000
_cell.length_b   1.000
_cell.length_c   1.000
_cell.angle_alpha   90.00
_cell.angle_beta   90.00
_cell.angle_gamma   90.00
#
_symmetry.space_group_name_H-M   'P 1'
#
loop_
_entity.id
_entity.type
_entity.pdbx_description
1 polymer ?
#
loop_
_entity_poly.entity_id
_entity_poly.type
_entity_poly.pdbx_seq_one_letter_code
_entity_poly.pdbx_strand_id
1 'polypeptide(L)'
;MDFKRHFVDLPVALIREKRLRPADLRLYMQISLTPGCSISELSRLTGYGRGAVRSQCNRLSSCGWVVIVQEGMRKVVYPTMPHEIQNEVAEQYKETIRFASRVGQTHMYEWLKIMVDAYPIMVDVRPRFLQNPETNEYMEYDCFLPAPFNKAWEFHGHQHFGPTQMFPNKDALRKLQTRDHVKASLSQKYGIELVVVTAEDLSYEGMLAKTPADVPRKYVDPSDPYVLALESLCQEYAAGVRRMIARQERQVRNQQ
;
A
#
# COMPACT_ATOMS: atom_id res chain seq x y z
N MET A 1 -15.08 -1.51 -15.90
CA MET A 1 -15.95 -0.51 -15.25
C MET A 1 -15.09 0.69 -14.96
N ASP A 2 -15.52 1.88 -15.35
CA ASP A 2 -14.78 3.12 -15.10
C ASP A 2 -14.90 3.47 -13.61
N PHE A 3 -13.78 3.40 -12.88
CA PHE A 3 -13.77 3.68 -11.45
C PHE A 3 -13.97 5.18 -11.23
N LYS A 4 -15.15 5.60 -10.77
CA LYS A 4 -15.45 7.01 -10.54
C LYS A 4 -14.73 7.51 -9.28
N ARG A 5 -13.53 8.06 -9.48
CA ARG A 5 -12.83 8.84 -8.46
C ARG A 5 -13.52 10.19 -8.28
N HIS A 6 -14.18 10.39 -7.14
CA HIS A 6 -14.89 11.63 -6.82
C HIS A 6 -14.00 12.71 -6.21
N PHE A 7 -12.86 12.31 -5.60
CA PHE A 7 -11.95 13.21 -4.89
C PHE A 7 -10.50 12.98 -5.34
N VAL A 8 -9.73 14.06 -5.38
CA VAL A 8 -8.29 14.04 -5.64
C VAL A 8 -7.59 14.69 -4.46
N ASP A 9 -6.67 13.96 -3.85
CA ASP A 9 -5.81 14.49 -2.80
C ASP A 9 -4.62 15.19 -3.45
N LEU A 10 -4.33 16.40 -2.98
CA LEU A 10 -3.16 17.17 -3.42
C LEU A 10 -2.23 17.41 -2.24
N PRO A 11 -0.91 17.18 -2.41
CA PRO A 11 0.06 17.51 -1.38
C PRO A 11 0.02 19.01 -1.05
N VAL A 12 -0.07 19.36 0.23
CA VAL A 12 -0.06 20.76 0.67
C VAL A 12 1.23 21.47 0.21
N ALA A 13 2.36 20.76 0.22
CA ALA A 13 3.64 21.27 -0.26
C ALA A 13 3.64 21.62 -1.75
N LEU A 14 2.88 20.90 -2.59
CA LEU A 14 2.71 21.23 -4.01
C LEU A 14 1.99 22.58 -4.17
N ILE A 15 0.91 22.78 -3.41
CA ILE A 15 0.11 24.01 -3.46
C ILE A 15 0.94 25.23 -3.01
N ARG A 16 1.85 25.02 -2.06
CA ARG A 16 2.72 26.06 -1.50
C ARG A 16 4.01 26.30 -2.31
N GLU A 17 4.27 25.52 -3.35
CA GLU A 17 5.48 25.62 -4.16
C GLU A 17 5.48 26.91 -5.00
N LYS A 18 6.30 27.88 -4.58
CA LYS A 18 6.37 29.21 -5.22
C LYS A 18 6.93 29.20 -6.63
N ARG A 19 7.69 28.16 -7.00
CA ARG A 19 8.24 27.99 -8.35
C ARG A 19 7.21 27.53 -9.37
N LEU A 20 6.07 27.01 -8.91
CA LEU A 20 4.98 26.54 -9.75
C LEU A 20 3.93 27.63 -9.99
N ARG A 21 3.35 27.60 -11.18
CA ARG A 21 2.24 28.45 -11.58
C ARG A 21 0.91 27.72 -11.37
N PRO A 22 -0.23 28.41 -11.25
CA PRO A 22 -1.54 27.76 -11.13
C PRO A 22 -1.83 26.75 -12.25
N ALA A 23 -1.36 27.02 -13.47
CA ALA A 23 -1.51 26.10 -14.59
C ALA A 23 -0.65 24.82 -14.44
N ASP A 24 0.47 24.88 -13.71
CA ASP A 24 1.29 23.71 -13.40
C ASP A 24 0.56 22.80 -12.41
N LEU A 25 -0.13 23.38 -11.42
CA LEU A 25 -0.98 22.63 -10.47
C LEU A 25 -2.12 21.90 -11.20
N ARG A 26 -2.79 22.57 -12.13
CA ARG A 26 -3.83 21.93 -12.96
C ARG A 26 -3.27 20.77 -13.80
N LEU A 27 -2.06 20.93 -14.35
CA LEU A 27 -1.42 19.84 -15.08
C LEU A 27 -1.06 18.67 -14.15
N TYR A 28 -0.52 18.95 -12.96
CA TYR A 28 -0.24 17.92 -11.95
C TYR A 28 -1.51 17.15 -11.59
N MET A 29 -2.63 17.83 -11.32
CA MET A 29 -3.93 17.19 -11.06
C MET A 29 -4.33 16.24 -12.18
N GLN A 30 -4.18 16.67 -13.45
CA GLN A 30 -4.47 15.81 -14.59
C GLN A 30 -3.52 14.61 -14.65
N ILE A 31 -2.23 14.79 -14.38
CA ILE A 31 -1.24 13.71 -14.32
C ILE A 31 -1.59 12.72 -13.20
N SER A 32 -2.03 13.18 -12.03
CA SER A 32 -2.48 12.33 -10.92
C SER A 32 -3.76 11.55 -11.21
N LEU A 33 -4.62 12.07 -12.10
CA LEU A 33 -5.84 11.38 -12.54
C LEU A 33 -5.57 10.41 -13.69
N THR A 34 -4.53 10.66 -14.48
CA THR A 34 -4.19 9.89 -15.69
C THR A 34 -2.68 9.66 -15.78
N PRO A 35 -2.09 8.94 -14.81
CA PRO A 35 -0.65 8.69 -14.78
C PRO A 35 -0.22 7.88 -16.00
N GLY A 36 1.03 8.06 -16.44
CA GLY A 36 1.57 7.35 -17.61
C GLY A 36 1.12 7.94 -18.96
N CYS A 37 0.57 9.15 -18.97
CA CYS A 37 0.28 9.85 -20.21
C CYS A 37 1.52 10.52 -20.81
N SER A 38 1.61 10.51 -22.14
CA SER A 38 2.58 11.30 -22.89
C SER A 38 2.18 12.79 -22.94
N ILE A 39 3.13 13.65 -23.32
CA ILE A 39 2.86 15.09 -23.54
C ILE A 39 1.70 15.32 -24.54
N SER A 40 1.61 14.48 -25.59
CA SER A 40 0.54 14.61 -26.59
C SER A 40 -0.83 14.19 -26.04
N GLU A 41 -0.89 13.21 -25.14
CA GLU A 41 -2.11 12.80 -24.45
C GLU A 41 -2.54 13.87 -23.44
N LEU A 42 -1.62 14.35 -22.61
CA LEU A 42 -1.87 15.42 -21.66
C LEU A 42 -2.33 16.72 -22.36
N SER A 43 -1.77 17.03 -23.53
CA SER A 43 -2.22 18.16 -24.36
C SER A 43 -3.69 18.02 -24.78
N ARG A 44 -4.11 16.82 -25.20
CA ARG A 44 -5.51 16.54 -25.55
C ARG A 44 -6.43 16.62 -24.33
N LEU A 45 -6.03 16.03 -23.21
CA LEU A 45 -6.83 15.99 -21.97
C LEU A 45 -7.00 17.37 -21.34
N THR A 46 -5.96 18.20 -21.35
CA THR A 46 -5.99 19.51 -20.69
C THR A 46 -6.48 20.65 -21.58
N GLY A 47 -6.45 20.46 -22.90
CA GLY A 47 -6.70 21.50 -23.91
C GLY A 47 -5.50 22.44 -24.14
N TYR A 48 -4.37 22.23 -23.47
CA TYR A 48 -3.18 23.06 -23.63
C TYR A 48 -2.37 22.66 -24.86
N GLY A 49 -1.70 23.63 -25.48
CA GLY A 49 -0.76 23.36 -26.57
C GLY A 49 0.44 22.52 -26.09
N ARG A 50 0.96 21.64 -26.95
CA ARG A 50 2.08 20.72 -26.62
C ARG A 50 3.32 21.44 -26.05
N GLY A 51 3.63 22.64 -26.55
CA GLY A 51 4.74 23.45 -26.04
C GLY A 51 4.52 23.93 -24.60
N ALA A 52 3.28 24.29 -24.26
CA ALA A 52 2.89 24.66 -22.90
C ALA A 52 2.99 23.45 -21.97
N VAL A 53 2.40 22.30 -22.34
CA VAL A 53 2.48 21.06 -21.55
C VAL A 53 3.92 20.65 -21.31
N ARG A 54 4.77 20.66 -22.35
CA ARG A 54 6.21 20.36 -22.18
C ARG A 54 6.88 21.30 -21.18
N SER A 55 6.63 22.60 -21.29
CA SER A 55 7.18 23.61 -20.38
C SER A 55 6.71 23.40 -18.94
N GLN A 56 5.44 23.04 -18.74
CA GLN A 56 4.85 22.73 -17.44
C GLN A 56 5.44 21.44 -16.84
N CYS A 57 5.53 20.35 -17.62
CA CYS A 57 6.19 19.10 -17.19
C CYS A 57 7.64 19.34 -16.78
N ASN A 58 8.39 20.15 -17.54
CA ASN A 58 9.78 20.48 -17.20
C ASN A 58 9.88 21.24 -15.87
N ARG A 59 8.98 22.21 -15.61
CA ARG A 59 8.94 22.93 -14.31
C ARG A 59 8.56 22.02 -13.15
N LEU A 60 7.53 21.18 -13.33
CA LEU A 60 7.11 20.21 -12.32
C LEU A 60 8.25 19.23 -12.02
N SER A 61 8.95 18.74 -13.05
CA SER A 61 10.06 17.81 -12.92
C SER A 61 11.27 18.47 -12.24
N SER A 62 11.62 19.71 -12.60
CA SER A 62 12.70 20.45 -11.93
C SER A 62 12.41 20.75 -10.46
N CYS A 63 11.14 20.75 -10.06
CA CYS A 63 10.72 20.88 -8.67
C CYS A 63 10.55 19.52 -7.97
N GLY A 64 10.72 18.39 -8.66
CA GLY A 64 10.58 17.05 -8.09
C GLY A 64 9.14 16.53 -7.98
N TRP A 65 8.15 17.17 -8.62
CA TRP A 65 6.75 16.77 -8.52
C TRP A 65 6.33 15.75 -9.59
N VAL A 66 7.08 15.61 -10.68
CA VAL A 66 6.81 14.59 -11.69
C VAL A 66 8.11 13.97 -12.18
N VAL A 67 8.02 12.71 -12.60
CA VAL A 67 9.09 12.00 -13.31
C VAL A 67 8.66 11.74 -14.74
N ILE A 68 9.60 11.83 -15.67
CA ILE A 68 9.39 11.53 -17.08
C ILE A 68 10.17 10.26 -17.39
N VAL A 69 9.43 9.19 -17.71
CA VAL A 69 9.97 7.85 -17.90
C VAL A 69 9.87 7.46 -19.38
N GLN A 70 10.87 6.72 -19.85
CA GLN A 70 10.84 6.10 -21.18
C GLN A 70 10.21 4.71 -21.08
N GLU A 71 9.02 4.55 -21.63
CA GLU A 71 8.31 3.27 -21.72
C GLU A 71 8.22 2.81 -23.18
N GLY A 72 9.09 1.87 -23.55
CA GLY A 72 9.28 1.48 -24.93
C GLY A 72 9.68 2.69 -25.78
N MET A 73 8.86 3.03 -26.78
CA MET A 73 9.08 4.21 -27.63
C MET A 73 8.47 5.51 -27.09
N ARG A 74 7.68 5.46 -26.01
CA ARG A 74 6.93 6.62 -25.49
C ARG A 74 7.66 7.24 -24.31
N LYS A 75 7.63 8.57 -24.22
CA LYS A 75 7.92 9.32 -22.99
C LYS A 75 6.63 9.62 -22.28
N VAL A 76 6.48 9.10 -21.08
CA VAL A 76 5.28 9.21 -20.25
C VAL A 76 5.61 9.92 -18.94
N VAL A 77 4.60 10.51 -18.32
CA VAL A 77 4.77 11.33 -17.12
C VAL A 77 4.00 10.72 -15.95
N TYR A 78 4.67 10.59 -14.81
CA TYR A 78 4.09 10.10 -13.57
C TYR A 78 4.17 11.14 -12.46
N PRO A 79 3.15 11.23 -11.58
CA PRO A 79 3.24 12.05 -10.38
C PRO A 79 4.21 11.42 -9.39
N THR A 80 4.97 12.25 -8.70
CA THR A 80 5.79 11.84 -7.54
C THR A 80 5.83 12.98 -6.52
N MET A 81 6.69 12.87 -5.51
CA MET A 81 6.97 13.91 -4.52
C MET A 81 8.47 14.23 -4.50
N PRO A 82 8.85 15.49 -4.22
CA PRO A 82 10.25 15.85 -4.07
C PRO A 82 10.91 15.07 -2.93
N HIS A 83 12.19 14.71 -3.07
CA HIS A 83 12.91 13.92 -2.07
C HIS A 83 12.89 14.53 -0.66
N GLU A 84 12.94 15.85 -0.55
CA GLU A 84 12.84 16.57 0.73
C GLU A 84 11.50 16.25 1.43
N ILE A 85 10.39 16.29 0.70
CA ILE A 85 9.06 15.95 1.21
C ILE A 85 8.95 14.44 1.50
N GLN A 86 9.55 13.60 0.66
CA GLN A 86 9.59 12.16 0.92
C GLN A 86 10.32 11.83 2.23
N ASN A 87 11.43 12.52 2.51
CA ASN A 87 12.15 12.38 3.78
C ASN A 87 11.30 12.83 4.97
N GLU A 88 10.57 13.95 4.85
CA GLU A 88 9.67 14.41 5.90
C GLU A 88 8.55 13.39 6.20
N VAL A 89 7.94 12.83 5.16
CA VAL A 89 6.92 11.78 5.28
C VAL A 89 7.52 10.52 5.92
N ALA A 90 8.74 10.15 5.52
CA ALA A 90 9.46 9.01 6.09
C ALA A 90 9.74 9.19 7.59
N GLU A 91 10.23 10.36 8.01
CA GLU A 91 10.48 10.68 9.41
C GLU A 91 9.19 10.72 10.23
N GLN A 92 8.14 11.33 9.68
CA GLN A 92 6.83 11.31 10.34
C GLN A 92 6.34 9.87 10.54
N TYR A 93 6.47 9.02 9.52
CA TYR A 93 6.11 7.61 9.62
C TYR A 93 6.93 6.88 10.70
N LYS A 94 8.26 7.06 10.72
CA LYS A 94 9.16 6.50 11.75
C LYS A 94 8.78 6.89 13.18
N GLU A 95 8.28 8.11 13.39
CA GLU A 95 7.83 8.53 14.71
C GLU A 95 6.47 7.92 15.07
N THR A 96 5.52 7.89 14.13
CA THR A 96 4.18 7.34 14.38
C THR A 96 4.15 5.82 14.57
N ILE A 97 4.98 5.06 13.84
CA ILE A 97 4.99 3.60 13.89
C ILE A 97 5.36 3.06 15.28
N ARG A 98 6.12 3.82 16.07
CA ARG A 98 6.48 3.49 17.46
C ARG A 98 5.28 3.38 18.39
N PHE A 99 4.17 4.02 18.03
CA PHE A 99 2.92 4.00 18.79
C PHE A 99 1.89 3.00 18.23
N ALA A 100 2.22 2.30 17.14
CA ALA A 100 1.30 1.36 16.51
C ALA A 100 1.16 0.07 17.32
N SER A 101 -0.07 -0.35 17.61
CA SER A 101 -0.37 -1.62 18.28
C SER A 101 -0.17 -2.84 17.38
N ARG A 102 -0.35 -2.67 16.06
CA ARG A 102 -0.22 -3.73 15.05
C ARG A 102 0.80 -3.34 13.97
N VAL A 103 2.06 -3.25 14.37
CA VAL A 103 3.18 -2.76 13.53
C VAL A 103 3.21 -3.38 12.13
N GLY A 104 3.09 -4.72 12.01
CA GLY A 104 3.13 -5.39 10.70
C GLY A 104 1.93 -5.03 9.80
N GLN A 105 0.73 -4.89 10.36
CA GLN A 105 -0.45 -4.42 9.63
C GLN A 105 -0.26 -2.96 9.18
N THR A 106 0.33 -2.11 10.04
CA THR A 106 0.62 -0.71 9.71
C THR A 106 1.68 -0.60 8.59
N HIS A 107 2.70 -1.45 8.57
CA HIS A 107 3.65 -1.54 7.47
C HIS A 107 2.99 -1.99 6.17
N MET A 108 2.16 -3.04 6.21
CA MET A 108 1.40 -3.51 5.06
C MET A 108 0.54 -2.38 4.46
N TYR A 109 -0.21 -1.67 5.31
CA TYR A 109 -1.04 -0.55 4.84
C TYR A 109 -0.21 0.59 4.24
N GLU A 110 0.95 0.91 4.81
CA GLU A 110 1.81 1.97 4.27
C GLU A 110 2.36 1.60 2.87
N TRP A 111 2.75 0.35 2.68
CA TRP A 111 3.13 -0.15 1.35
C TRP A 111 1.99 -0.05 0.34
N LEU A 112 0.76 -0.43 0.74
CA LEU A 112 -0.41 -0.29 -0.13
C LEU A 112 -0.67 1.18 -0.50
N LYS A 113 -0.49 2.14 0.42
CA LYS A 113 -0.60 3.58 0.11
C LYS A 113 0.41 4.03 -0.94
N ILE A 114 1.64 3.53 -0.87
CA ILE A 114 2.71 3.86 -1.82
C ILE A 114 2.45 3.22 -3.19
N MET A 115 2.00 1.96 -3.23
CA MET A 115 1.96 1.16 -4.46
C MET A 115 0.63 1.20 -5.20
N VAL A 116 -0.49 1.25 -4.49
CA VAL A 116 -1.82 1.06 -5.09
C VAL A 116 -2.39 2.40 -5.55
N ASP A 117 -2.77 2.48 -6.82
CA ASP A 117 -3.47 3.63 -7.42
C ASP A 117 -4.98 3.39 -7.50
N ALA A 118 -5.53 2.90 -6.41
CA ALA A 118 -6.96 2.66 -6.24
C ALA A 118 -7.37 3.09 -4.83
N TYR A 119 -8.52 3.76 -4.72
CA TYR A 119 -8.99 4.39 -3.49
C TYR A 119 -10.51 4.27 -3.38
N PRO A 120 -11.13 4.15 -2.20
CA PRO A 120 -10.51 4.05 -0.88
C PRO A 120 -10.00 2.65 -0.58
N ILE A 121 -8.78 2.58 -0.05
CA ILE A 121 -8.37 1.42 0.76
C ILE A 121 -8.92 1.69 2.16
N MET A 122 -9.86 0.86 2.57
CA MET A 122 -10.47 0.93 3.90
C MET A 122 -9.69 0.03 4.86
N VAL A 123 -9.51 0.45 6.11
CA VAL A 123 -8.72 -0.26 7.14
C VAL A 123 -9.64 -0.77 8.24
N ASP A 124 -9.33 -1.93 8.81
CA ASP A 124 -10.08 -2.56 9.92
C ASP A 124 -11.59 -2.69 9.64
N VAL A 125 -11.93 -3.14 8.43
CA VAL A 125 -13.33 -3.17 7.95
C VAL A 125 -14.01 -4.45 8.40
N ARG A 126 -15.24 -4.35 8.89
CA ARG A 126 -16.10 -5.50 9.21
C ARG A 126 -17.34 -5.54 8.31
N PRO A 127 -17.23 -6.03 7.06
CA PRO A 127 -18.36 -6.06 6.15
C PRO A 127 -19.50 -6.93 6.70
N ARG A 128 -20.75 -6.53 6.45
CA ARG A 128 -21.93 -7.26 6.93
C ARG A 128 -21.98 -8.72 6.49
N PHE A 129 -21.44 -9.02 5.30
CA PHE A 129 -21.39 -10.37 4.76
C PHE A 129 -20.31 -11.26 5.38
N LEU A 130 -19.36 -10.65 6.10
CA LEU A 130 -18.22 -11.34 6.69
C LEU A 130 -18.49 -11.66 8.16
N GLN A 131 -19.51 -12.48 8.39
CA GLN A 131 -19.96 -12.90 9.71
C GLN A 131 -19.72 -14.40 9.88
N ASN A 132 -19.11 -14.81 11.00
CA ASN A 132 -18.94 -16.22 11.30
C ASN A 132 -20.32 -16.86 11.49
N PRO A 133 -20.69 -17.89 10.70
CA PRO A 133 -22.03 -18.48 10.74
C PRO A 133 -22.32 -19.24 12.04
N GLU A 134 -21.29 -19.70 12.76
CA GLU A 134 -21.44 -20.42 14.02
C GLU A 134 -21.63 -19.48 15.21
N THR A 135 -20.84 -18.39 15.25
CA THR A 135 -20.83 -17.47 16.41
C THR A 135 -21.65 -16.20 16.20
N ASN A 136 -22.07 -15.92 14.96
CA ASN A 136 -22.65 -14.64 14.55
C ASN A 136 -21.74 -13.42 14.81
N GLU A 137 -20.45 -13.61 15.04
CA GLU A 137 -19.51 -12.51 15.21
C GLU A 137 -19.01 -12.00 13.87
N TYR A 138 -18.88 -10.68 13.72
CA TYR A 138 -18.27 -10.09 12.54
C TYR A 138 -16.76 -10.31 12.54
N MET A 139 -16.24 -10.74 11.39
CA MET A 139 -14.81 -10.77 11.13
C MET A 139 -14.39 -9.47 10.42
N GLU A 140 -13.09 -9.21 10.46
CA GLU A 140 -12.48 -7.95 10.03
C GLU A 140 -11.50 -8.21 8.89
N TYR A 141 -11.46 -7.36 7.87
CA TYR A 141 -10.34 -7.26 6.93
C TYR A 141 -9.40 -6.16 7.39
N ASP A 142 -8.09 -6.44 7.44
CA ASP A 142 -7.08 -5.44 7.81
C ASP A 142 -7.03 -4.30 6.79
N CYS A 143 -7.06 -4.63 5.50
CA CYS A 143 -7.18 -3.67 4.40
C CYS A 143 -8.16 -4.19 3.36
N PHE A 144 -9.08 -3.34 2.90
CA PHE A 144 -10.12 -3.70 1.94
C PHE A 144 -10.24 -2.66 0.83
N LEU A 145 -10.05 -3.10 -0.41
CA LEU A 145 -10.31 -2.34 -1.62
C LEU A 145 -11.64 -2.84 -2.22
N PRO A 146 -12.73 -2.04 -2.12
CA PRO A 146 -14.06 -2.47 -2.51
C PRO A 146 -14.20 -2.60 -4.03
N ALA A 147 -15.43 -2.86 -4.48
CA ALA A 147 -15.79 -2.86 -5.89
C ALA A 147 -15.26 -1.59 -6.59
N PRO A 148 -14.72 -1.73 -7.82
CA PRO A 148 -14.78 -2.90 -8.68
C PRO A 148 -13.66 -3.93 -8.46
N PHE A 149 -12.68 -3.68 -7.60
CA PHE A 149 -11.49 -4.53 -7.47
C PHE A 149 -11.71 -5.73 -6.54
N ASN A 150 -12.53 -5.56 -5.49
CA ASN A 150 -12.91 -6.62 -4.55
C ASN A 150 -11.70 -7.38 -3.98
N LYS A 151 -10.70 -6.64 -3.47
CA LYS A 151 -9.50 -7.20 -2.88
C LYS A 151 -9.44 -6.93 -1.38
N ALA A 152 -8.99 -7.89 -0.61
CA ALA A 152 -8.69 -7.73 0.80
C ALA A 152 -7.26 -8.19 1.07
N TRP A 153 -6.56 -7.52 1.98
CA TRP A 153 -5.26 -7.94 2.50
C TRP A 153 -5.37 -8.22 3.99
N GLU A 154 -4.69 -9.28 4.44
CA GLU A 154 -4.61 -9.72 5.83
C GLU A 154 -3.15 -9.87 6.22
N PHE A 155 -2.76 -9.21 7.31
CA PHE A 155 -1.42 -9.38 7.85
C PHE A 155 -1.40 -10.53 8.85
N HIS A 156 -0.81 -11.66 8.44
CA HIS A 156 -0.59 -12.80 9.32
C HIS A 156 0.73 -12.62 10.08
N GLY A 157 0.62 -12.13 11.31
CA GLY A 157 1.73 -12.10 12.26
C GLY A 157 2.23 -13.50 12.63
N HIS A 158 3.35 -13.56 13.35
CA HIS A 158 3.97 -14.83 13.76
C HIS A 158 3.04 -15.79 14.53
N GLN A 159 2.00 -15.25 15.18
CA GLN A 159 1.00 -16.01 15.92
C GLN A 159 0.18 -17.00 15.05
N HIS A 160 0.24 -16.89 13.72
CA HIS A 160 -0.44 -17.81 12.79
C HIS A 160 0.40 -19.05 12.40
N PHE A 161 1.70 -19.10 12.70
CA PHE A 161 2.63 -20.11 12.15
C PHE A 161 3.00 -21.26 13.10
N GLY A 162 2.49 -21.26 14.34
CA GLY A 162 2.71 -22.36 15.28
C GLY A 162 2.26 -22.05 16.70
N PRO A 163 2.19 -23.06 17.60
CA PRO A 163 1.86 -22.84 19.00
C PRO A 163 2.94 -21.95 19.65
N THR A 164 2.59 -20.69 19.88
CA THR A 164 3.41 -19.77 20.69
C THR A 164 3.14 -20.02 22.17
N GLN A 165 4.00 -19.53 23.07
CA GLN A 165 3.74 -19.59 24.52
C GLN A 165 2.43 -18.85 24.93
N MET A 166 1.87 -18.00 24.06
CA MET A 166 0.53 -17.41 24.24
C MET A 166 -0.63 -18.33 23.82
N PHE A 167 -0.37 -19.37 23.02
CA PHE A 167 -1.35 -20.39 22.62
C PHE A 167 -0.77 -21.81 22.69
N PRO A 168 -0.44 -22.32 23.90
CA PRO A 168 0.00 -23.72 24.08
C PRO A 168 -1.14 -24.74 23.86
N ASN A 169 -2.39 -24.28 23.70
CA ASN A 169 -3.55 -25.14 23.56
C ASN A 169 -3.83 -25.42 22.07
N LYS A 170 -3.75 -26.69 21.66
CA LYS A 170 -4.14 -27.19 20.33
C LYS A 170 -5.54 -26.72 19.91
N ASP A 171 -6.45 -26.51 20.86
CA ASP A 171 -7.80 -26.03 20.59
C ASP A 171 -7.85 -24.56 20.16
N ALA A 172 -6.95 -23.70 20.69
CA ALA A 172 -6.87 -22.30 20.27
C ALA A 172 -6.32 -22.18 18.84
N LEU A 173 -5.32 -23.00 18.50
CA LEU A 173 -4.81 -23.08 17.13
C LEU A 173 -5.88 -23.59 16.15
N ARG A 174 -6.63 -24.63 16.53
CA ARG A 174 -7.76 -25.11 15.73
C ARG A 174 -8.82 -24.03 15.52
N LYS A 175 -9.20 -23.30 16.57
CA LYS A 175 -10.16 -22.18 16.45
C LYS A 175 -9.68 -21.09 15.50
N LEU A 176 -8.39 -20.76 15.54
CA LEU A 176 -7.80 -19.79 14.61
C LEU A 176 -7.87 -20.30 13.16
N GLN A 177 -7.45 -21.55 12.92
CA GLN A 177 -7.53 -22.17 11.60
C GLN A 177 -8.98 -22.23 11.07
N THR A 178 -9.92 -22.62 11.91
CA THR A 178 -11.35 -22.62 11.55
C THR A 178 -11.80 -21.22 11.18
N ARG A 179 -11.45 -20.20 11.96
CA ARG A 179 -11.79 -18.80 11.67
C ARG A 179 -11.21 -18.34 10.34
N ASP A 180 -9.95 -18.67 10.06
CA ASP A 180 -9.28 -18.32 8.80
C ASP A 180 -9.94 -19.03 7.60
N HIS A 181 -10.32 -20.30 7.74
CA HIS A 181 -11.07 -21.05 6.72
C HIS A 181 -12.45 -20.46 6.47
N VAL A 182 -13.19 -20.09 7.53
CA VAL A 182 -14.50 -19.45 7.42
C VAL A 182 -14.36 -18.10 6.72
N LYS A 183 -13.37 -17.28 7.10
CA LYS A 183 -13.09 -16.00 6.44
C LYS A 183 -12.82 -16.20 4.96
N ALA A 184 -11.89 -17.07 4.59
CA ALA A 184 -11.55 -17.35 3.19
C ALA A 184 -12.76 -17.85 2.38
N SER A 185 -13.58 -18.74 2.96
CA SER A 185 -14.78 -19.27 2.31
C SER A 185 -15.83 -18.19 2.06
N LEU A 186 -16.06 -17.31 3.04
CA LEU A 186 -16.96 -16.16 2.87
C LEU A 186 -16.40 -15.14 1.88
N SER A 187 -15.10 -14.82 1.93
CA SER A 187 -14.46 -13.95 0.94
C SER A 187 -14.72 -14.46 -0.47
N GLN A 188 -14.44 -15.74 -0.72
CA GLN A 188 -14.66 -16.37 -2.02
C GLN A 188 -16.14 -16.34 -2.43
N LYS A 189 -17.06 -16.67 -1.53
CA LYS A 189 -18.51 -16.64 -1.78
C LYS A 189 -19.00 -15.26 -2.25
N TYR A 190 -18.40 -14.19 -1.73
CA TYR A 190 -18.75 -12.81 -2.08
C TYR A 190 -17.83 -12.20 -3.15
N GLY A 191 -17.01 -13.01 -3.81
CA GLY A 191 -16.14 -12.57 -4.91
C GLY A 191 -14.99 -11.66 -4.46
N ILE A 192 -14.58 -11.75 -3.18
CA ILE A 192 -13.42 -11.05 -2.64
C ILE A 192 -12.19 -11.95 -2.74
N GLU A 193 -11.15 -11.47 -3.40
CA GLU A 193 -9.83 -12.10 -3.37
C GLU A 193 -9.11 -11.70 -2.07
N LEU A 194 -8.82 -12.70 -1.23
CA LEU A 194 -8.14 -12.51 0.05
C LEU A 194 -6.63 -12.78 -0.10
N VAL A 195 -5.83 -11.74 0.06
CA VAL A 195 -4.37 -11.80 -0.02
C VAL A 195 -3.77 -11.84 1.38
N VAL A 196 -3.03 -12.90 1.68
CA VAL A 196 -2.30 -13.04 2.94
C VAL A 196 -0.88 -12.47 2.78
N VAL A 197 -0.52 -11.56 3.69
CA VAL A 197 0.79 -10.91 3.81
C VAL A 197 1.43 -11.34 5.12
N THR A 198 2.71 -11.68 5.08
CA THR A 198 3.51 -12.09 6.26
C THR A 198 4.64 -11.10 6.48
N ALA A 199 5.37 -11.25 7.60
CA ALA A 199 6.51 -10.39 7.89
C ALA A 199 7.61 -10.43 6.79
N GLU A 200 7.80 -11.56 6.12
CA GLU A 200 8.80 -11.68 5.04
C GLU A 200 8.33 -11.06 3.72
N ASP A 201 7.02 -10.85 3.57
CA ASP A 201 6.45 -10.17 2.41
C ASP A 201 6.55 -8.64 2.51
N LEU A 202 6.86 -8.09 3.70
CA LEU A 202 6.97 -6.64 3.94
C LEU A 202 8.28 -6.07 3.36
N SER A 203 8.35 -6.04 2.04
CA SER A 203 9.38 -5.37 1.25
C SER A 203 8.76 -4.81 -0.02
N TYR A 204 9.47 -3.96 -0.76
CA TYR A 204 9.00 -3.47 -2.05
C TYR A 204 8.62 -4.63 -2.99
N GLU A 205 9.52 -5.61 -3.16
CA GLU A 205 9.30 -6.76 -4.03
C GLU A 205 8.20 -7.68 -3.51
N GLY A 206 8.19 -7.97 -2.20
CA GLY A 206 7.18 -8.81 -1.58
C GLY A 206 5.79 -8.22 -1.70
N MET A 207 5.61 -6.94 -1.37
CA MET A 207 4.32 -6.26 -1.48
C MET A 207 3.88 -6.06 -2.93
N LEU A 208 4.83 -5.86 -3.85
CA LEU A 208 4.52 -5.85 -5.28
C LEU A 208 3.98 -7.22 -5.76
N ALA A 209 4.59 -8.32 -5.30
CA ALA A 209 4.12 -9.68 -5.58
C ALA A 209 2.76 -9.98 -4.92
N LYS A 210 2.49 -9.40 -3.75
CA LYS A 210 1.20 -9.47 -3.04
C LYS A 210 0.16 -8.47 -3.53
N THR A 211 0.47 -7.65 -4.52
CA THR A 211 -0.52 -6.76 -5.15
C THR A 211 -1.08 -7.45 -6.39
N PRO A 212 -2.37 -7.83 -6.44
CA PRO A 212 -2.94 -8.49 -7.61
C PRO A 212 -2.76 -7.68 -8.90
N ALA A 213 -2.60 -8.36 -10.04
CA ALA A 213 -2.24 -7.73 -11.31
C ALA A 213 -3.34 -6.82 -11.88
N ASP A 214 -4.59 -7.05 -11.50
CA ASP A 214 -5.76 -6.25 -11.88
C ASP A 214 -5.97 -5.00 -11.02
N VAL A 215 -5.17 -4.84 -9.96
CA VAL A 215 -5.15 -3.62 -9.14
C VAL A 215 -4.23 -2.58 -9.79
N PRO A 216 -4.72 -1.37 -10.11
CA PRO A 216 -3.90 -0.28 -10.62
C PRO A 216 -2.77 0.07 -9.67
N ARG A 217 -1.58 0.31 -10.22
CA ARG A 217 -0.36 0.59 -9.46
C ARG A 217 0.16 1.99 -9.79
N LYS A 218 0.66 2.67 -8.77
CA LYS A 218 1.43 3.91 -8.91
C LYS A 218 2.79 3.58 -9.51
N TYR A 219 3.38 4.55 -10.21
CA TYR A 219 4.82 4.52 -10.43
C TYR A 219 5.52 4.73 -9.08
N VAL A 220 6.47 3.87 -8.79
CA VAL A 220 7.29 3.92 -7.57
C VAL A 220 8.72 3.65 -7.99
N ASP A 221 9.64 4.56 -7.63
CA ASP A 221 11.06 4.30 -7.77
C ASP A 221 11.56 3.57 -6.52
N PRO A 222 12.11 2.34 -6.60
CA PRO A 222 12.61 1.63 -5.42
C PRO A 222 13.75 2.36 -4.69
N SER A 223 14.41 3.32 -5.36
CA SER A 223 15.47 4.15 -4.78
C SER A 223 14.96 5.44 -4.14
N ASP A 224 13.65 5.70 -4.20
CA ASP A 224 13.03 6.86 -3.56
C ASP A 224 13.28 6.84 -2.03
N PRO A 225 13.60 7.99 -1.38
CA PRO A 225 13.92 8.01 0.03
C PRO A 225 12.82 7.44 0.94
N TYR A 226 11.54 7.67 0.58
CA TYR A 226 10.46 7.12 1.39
C TYR A 226 10.37 5.60 1.31
N VAL A 227 10.60 5.05 0.11
CA VAL A 227 10.59 3.61 -0.13
C VAL A 227 11.73 2.94 0.63
N LEU A 228 12.95 3.48 0.52
CA LEU A 228 14.13 2.97 1.24
C LEU A 228 13.95 3.00 2.76
N ALA A 229 13.32 4.06 3.29
CA ALA A 229 13.05 4.17 4.72
C ALA A 229 12.04 3.11 5.20
N LEU A 230 10.94 2.91 4.46
CA LEU A 230 9.95 1.90 4.79
C LEU A 230 10.52 0.48 4.67
N GLU A 231 11.32 0.23 3.64
CA GLU A 231 12.06 -1.01 3.42
C GLU A 231 12.94 -1.35 4.65
N SER A 232 13.75 -0.40 5.12
CA SER A 232 14.60 -0.58 6.30
C SER A 232 13.79 -0.93 7.56
N LEU A 233 12.68 -0.21 7.81
CA LEU A 233 11.82 -0.46 8.97
C LEU A 233 11.20 -1.86 8.92
N CYS A 234 10.73 -2.28 7.75
CA CYS A 234 10.14 -3.60 7.58
C CYS A 234 11.18 -4.72 7.72
N GLN A 235 12.41 -4.51 7.24
CA GLN A 235 13.52 -5.45 7.44
C GLN A 235 13.88 -5.60 8.92
N GLU A 236 13.93 -4.50 9.68
CA GLU A 236 14.13 -4.52 11.13
C GLU A 236 13.02 -5.28 11.85
N TYR A 237 11.76 -5.04 11.47
CA TYR A 237 10.59 -5.74 11.98
C TYR A 237 10.66 -7.24 11.70
N ALA A 238 10.89 -7.65 10.45
CA ALA A 238 11.00 -9.05 10.05
C ALA A 238 12.16 -9.77 10.77
N ALA A 239 13.32 -9.12 10.90
CA ALA A 239 14.44 -9.64 11.68
C ALA A 239 14.09 -9.78 13.17
N GLY A 240 13.34 -8.82 13.74
CA GLY A 240 12.80 -8.89 15.10
C GLY A 240 11.87 -10.09 15.29
N VAL A 241 10.97 -10.32 14.35
CA VAL A 241 10.09 -11.49 14.31
C VAL A 241 10.94 -12.76 14.30
N ARG A 242 11.85 -12.94 13.33
CA ARG A 242 12.74 -14.12 13.22
C ARG A 242 13.49 -14.42 14.52
N ARG A 243 14.03 -13.39 15.19
CA ARG A 243 14.72 -13.56 16.49
C ARG A 243 13.78 -14.05 17.58
N MET A 244 12.55 -13.56 17.63
CA MET A 244 11.53 -14.02 18.57
C MET A 244 11.17 -15.50 18.32
N ILE A 245 10.95 -15.91 17.06
CA ILE A 245 10.69 -17.32 16.70
C ILE A 245 11.82 -18.21 17.20
N ALA A 246 13.06 -17.87 16.84
CA ALA A 246 14.24 -18.66 17.19
C ALA A 246 14.44 -18.80 18.71
N ARG A 247 14.08 -17.76 19.48
CA ARG A 247 14.11 -17.81 20.96
C ARG A 247 13.05 -18.77 21.50
N GLN A 248 11.82 -18.73 20.98
CA GLN A 248 10.74 -19.61 21.40
C GLN A 248 11.06 -21.08 21.10
N GLU A 249 11.54 -21.38 19.90
CA GLU A 249 11.93 -22.76 19.53
C GLU A 249 13.05 -23.32 20.40
N ARG A 250 13.99 -22.49 20.85
CA ARG A 250 15.04 -22.89 21.79
C ARG A 250 14.47 -23.20 23.17
N GLN A 251 13.53 -22.39 23.65
CA GLN A 251 12.88 -22.62 24.94
C GLN A 251 12.04 -23.90 24.95
N VAL A 252 11.31 -24.19 23.88
CA VAL A 252 10.54 -25.44 23.75
C VAL A 252 11.47 -26.66 23.73
N ARG A 253 12.59 -26.59 23.00
CA ARG A 253 13.59 -27.68 22.96
C ARG A 253 14.27 -27.93 24.30
N ASN A 254 14.49 -26.90 25.11
CA ASN A 254 15.12 -27.05 26.43
C ASN A 254 14.14 -27.52 27.53
N GLN A 255 12.84 -27.63 27.23
CA GLN A 255 11.79 -28.10 28.15
C GLN A 255 11.31 -29.54 27.85
N GLN A 256 11.85 -30.18 26.80
CA GLN A 256 11.62 -31.57 26.44
C GLN A 256 12.87 -32.40 26.77
#